data_AF-A0A943JYP1-F1
#
_entry.id   AF-A0A943JYP1-F1
#
_cell.length_a   1.000
_cell.length_b   1.000
_cell.length_c   1.000
_cell.angle_alpha   90.00
_cell.angle_beta   90.00
_cell.angle_gamma   90.00
#
_symmetry.space_group_name_H-M   'P 1'
#
loop_
_entity.id
_entity.type
_entity.pdbx_description
1 polymer ?
#
loop_
_entity_poly.entity_id
_entity_poly.type
_entity_poly.pdbx_seq_one_letter_code
_entity_poly.pdbx_strand_id
1 'polypeptide(L)'
;MGMAAGQARLLSITARINHNELRAQQITNAKLRLSDSTQEASDEYIKALNDTELKFISYDASGNKTTSALTGNSLSYYGELKNQYGLINAAGQIMVSELDGYNFETSDTLEEFLDKYGLLGPEDQGKIVQVKNPEYDTIMGDYYERYENWKASEPKREDFTTTVEVPSGNNEIYDLVRNSGGCLGFTIDGNPSHNNCYMHVLSDLIGPGTHKTSSGETFTVTDTGGWAWNYAGHQSQYDWESIHDKIDDAHCSGTQIAGGTETVEVTYGGKTTNVTVGGPASDPNMSIYQRAVDLLWEVHGEYDSSTSFGGQASPESLQKFFYFIEYDLKQLDMVEEERFDEEGYKNAYDEWLAEEPKKPEVDMYIDKVIRQLTDNDKGQWYINLWHRMNGESDFKSGYMNDENYTEDMGWISDSKTNENYVILEDGLMNSPEWLEFALKNGIITIEQVQFSNPTEEGMGLADVTWTSIEYTSITDISEQSNEVARTKAEVKYNTALKEIEAKDKQYDTDLKNLDTEHSALQTEYDSIKSTIDKNVERSFKAFS
;
A
#
# COMPACT_ATOMS: atom_id res chain seq x y z
N MET A 1 -46.91 47.91 -112.65
CA MET A 1 -47.03 46.96 -111.52
C MET A 1 -45.69 46.43 -110.97
N GLY A 2 -44.52 46.83 -111.49
CA GLY A 2 -43.23 46.24 -111.08
C GLY A 2 -42.50 46.87 -109.86
N MET A 3 -42.76 48.13 -109.51
CA MET A 3 -41.97 48.82 -108.46
C MET A 3 -42.28 48.37 -107.03
N ALA A 4 -43.55 48.21 -106.67
CA ALA A 4 -43.94 47.80 -105.31
C ALA A 4 -43.45 46.40 -104.95
N ALA A 5 -43.49 45.45 -105.91
CA ALA A 5 -42.93 44.11 -105.73
C ALA A 5 -41.39 44.13 -105.60
N GLY A 6 -40.70 45.00 -106.35
CA GLY A 6 -39.26 45.20 -106.22
C GLY A 6 -38.85 45.76 -104.86
N GLN A 7 -39.57 46.76 -104.35
CA GLN A 7 -39.32 47.34 -103.02
C GLN A 7 -39.61 46.35 -101.87
N ALA A 8 -40.69 45.57 -101.97
CA ALA A 8 -40.99 44.53 -101.00
C ALA A 8 -39.90 43.44 -100.96
N ARG A 9 -39.39 43.04 -102.14
CA ARG A 9 -38.28 42.08 -102.22
C ARG A 9 -36.99 42.66 -101.65
N LEU A 10 -36.68 43.93 -101.94
CA LEU A 10 -35.50 44.62 -101.41
C LEU A 10 -35.53 44.67 -99.87
N LEU A 11 -36.68 45.02 -99.27
CA LEU A 11 -36.89 44.97 -97.81
C LEU A 11 -36.70 43.56 -97.24
N SER A 12 -37.20 42.52 -97.93
CA SER A 12 -37.03 41.13 -97.48
C SER A 12 -35.56 40.67 -97.52
N ILE A 13 -34.80 41.10 -98.52
CA ILE A 13 -33.37 40.78 -98.64
C ILE A 13 -32.58 41.54 -97.56
N THR A 14 -32.87 42.82 -97.34
CA THR A 14 -32.25 43.60 -96.24
C THR A 14 -32.49 42.95 -94.88
N ALA A 15 -33.71 42.47 -94.61
CA ALA A 15 -34.01 41.77 -93.36
C ALA A 15 -33.18 40.49 -93.19
N ARG A 16 -33.00 39.72 -94.28
CA ARG A 16 -32.16 38.51 -94.27
C ARG A 16 -30.67 38.82 -94.09
N ILE A 17 -30.16 39.86 -94.74
CA ILE A 17 -28.78 40.34 -94.57
C ILE A 17 -28.52 40.72 -93.11
N ASN A 18 -29.35 41.58 -92.54
CA ASN A 18 -29.21 42.00 -91.13
C ASN A 18 -29.29 40.81 -90.16
N HIS A 19 -30.14 39.82 -90.46
CA HIS A 19 -30.26 38.62 -89.66
C HIS A 19 -29.02 37.71 -89.78
N ASN A 20 -28.41 37.61 -90.97
CA ASN A 20 -27.15 36.89 -91.14
C ASN A 20 -25.99 37.59 -90.42
N GLU A 21 -25.93 38.93 -90.45
CA GLU A 21 -24.96 39.71 -89.68
C GLU A 21 -25.14 39.52 -88.17
N LEU A 22 -26.38 39.53 -87.67
CA LEU A 22 -26.68 39.25 -86.27
C LEU A 22 -26.24 37.84 -85.86
N ARG A 23 -26.51 36.83 -86.70
CA ARG A 23 -26.06 35.45 -86.44
C ARG A 23 -24.54 35.34 -86.43
N ALA A 24 -23.86 35.99 -87.36
CA ALA A 24 -22.40 36.02 -87.39
C ALA A 24 -21.83 36.61 -86.08
N GLN A 25 -22.37 37.75 -85.62
CA GLN A 25 -21.99 38.34 -84.33
C GLN A 25 -22.25 37.41 -83.14
N GLN A 26 -23.39 36.71 -83.12
CA GLN A 26 -23.70 35.72 -82.07
C GLN A 26 -22.69 34.57 -82.06
N ILE A 27 -22.30 34.07 -83.23
CA ILE A 27 -21.29 33.02 -83.36
C ILE A 27 -19.92 33.54 -82.92
N THR A 28 -19.51 34.75 -83.33
CA THR A 28 -18.25 35.36 -82.87
C THR A 28 -18.20 35.49 -81.34
N ASN A 29 -19.29 35.93 -80.71
CA ASN A 29 -19.39 35.96 -79.24
C ASN A 29 -19.38 34.55 -78.61
N ALA A 30 -19.90 33.53 -79.31
CA ALA A 30 -19.79 32.14 -78.87
C ALA A 30 -18.35 31.61 -78.98
N LYS A 31 -17.59 31.99 -80.02
CA LYS A 31 -16.17 31.68 -80.15
C LYS A 31 -15.33 32.30 -79.03
N LEU A 32 -15.61 33.56 -78.65
CA LEU A 32 -14.95 34.19 -77.49
C LEU A 32 -15.17 33.38 -76.20
N ARG A 33 -16.42 32.94 -75.93
CA ARG A 33 -16.72 32.08 -74.78
C ARG A 33 -16.05 30.70 -74.84
N LEU A 34 -15.84 30.15 -76.03
CA LEU A 34 -15.03 28.92 -76.18
C LEU A 34 -13.57 29.17 -75.78
N SER A 35 -13.01 30.34 -76.13
CA SER A 35 -11.66 30.71 -75.69
C SER A 35 -11.55 30.78 -74.16
N ASP A 36 -12.56 31.35 -73.49
CA ASP A 36 -12.62 31.37 -72.02
C ASP A 36 -12.68 29.94 -71.44
N SER A 37 -13.50 29.07 -72.06
CA SER A 37 -13.61 27.66 -71.64
C SER A 37 -12.30 26.89 -71.81
N THR A 38 -11.53 27.19 -72.87
CA THR A 38 -10.19 26.62 -73.08
C THR A 38 -9.23 27.04 -71.96
N GLN A 39 -9.27 28.31 -71.56
CA GLN A 39 -8.42 28.82 -70.49
C GLN A 39 -8.77 28.15 -69.15
N GLU A 40 -10.06 28.03 -68.81
CA GLU A 40 -10.51 27.39 -67.58
C GLU A 40 -10.08 25.91 -67.50
N ALA A 41 -10.25 25.15 -68.59
CA ALA A 41 -9.76 23.77 -68.67
C ALA A 41 -8.24 23.66 -68.52
N SER A 42 -7.48 24.63 -69.08
CA SER A 42 -6.03 24.71 -68.93
C SER A 42 -5.62 25.02 -67.49
N ASP A 43 -6.30 25.94 -66.82
CA ASP A 43 -6.00 26.34 -65.45
C ASP A 43 -6.26 25.19 -64.47
N GLU A 44 -7.36 24.45 -64.64
CA GLU A 44 -7.63 23.22 -63.88
C GLU A 44 -6.53 22.17 -64.07
N TYR A 45 -6.05 21.99 -65.31
CA TYR A 45 -4.98 21.06 -65.62
C TYR A 45 -3.65 21.48 -65.00
N ILE A 46 -3.27 22.76 -65.12
CA ILE A 46 -2.05 23.30 -64.50
C ILE A 46 -2.11 23.18 -62.98
N LYS A 47 -3.27 23.43 -62.36
CA LYS A 47 -3.46 23.25 -60.93
C LYS A 47 -3.22 21.80 -60.51
N ALA A 48 -3.77 20.83 -61.25
CA ALA A 48 -3.56 19.41 -60.98
C ALA A 48 -2.11 18.95 -61.25
N LEU A 49 -1.40 19.58 -62.18
CA LEU A 49 0.02 19.31 -62.42
C LEU A 49 0.92 19.76 -61.26
N ASN A 50 0.53 20.85 -60.60
CA ASN A 50 1.22 21.37 -59.43
C ASN A 50 0.71 20.75 -58.12
N ASP A 51 -0.29 19.87 -58.19
CA ASP A 51 -0.84 19.18 -57.02
C ASP A 51 0.12 18.09 -56.56
N THR A 52 0.50 18.17 -55.30
CA THR A 52 1.40 17.24 -54.63
C THR A 52 0.65 16.52 -53.52
N GLU A 53 1.12 15.33 -53.17
CA GLU A 53 0.64 14.54 -52.06
C GLU A 53 1.81 14.04 -51.21
N LEU A 54 1.58 13.88 -49.90
CA LEU A 54 2.55 13.25 -49.03
C LEU A 54 2.45 11.72 -49.09
N LYS A 55 3.61 11.07 -49.22
CA LYS A 55 3.78 9.62 -49.23
C LYS A 55 4.69 9.17 -48.10
N PHE A 56 4.42 7.98 -47.57
CA PHE A 56 5.27 7.32 -46.59
C PHE A 56 6.23 6.34 -47.28
N ILE A 57 7.50 6.38 -46.87
CA ILE A 57 8.58 5.52 -47.32
C ILE A 57 8.85 4.52 -46.21
N SER A 58 8.78 3.24 -46.55
CA SER A 58 9.14 2.14 -45.66
C SER A 58 10.10 1.18 -46.35
N TYR A 59 10.78 0.35 -45.56
CA TYR A 59 11.67 -0.69 -46.05
C TYR A 59 11.08 -2.05 -45.67
N ASP A 60 11.00 -2.98 -46.62
CA ASP A 60 10.67 -4.36 -46.31
C ASP A 60 11.85 -5.06 -45.61
N ALA A 61 11.65 -6.26 -45.05
CA ALA A 61 12.70 -7.02 -44.36
C ALA A 61 13.94 -7.33 -45.23
N SER A 62 13.84 -7.18 -46.56
CA SER A 62 14.95 -7.35 -47.51
C SER A 62 15.67 -6.02 -47.81
N GLY A 63 15.26 -4.92 -47.18
CA GLY A 63 15.80 -3.58 -47.39
C GLY A 63 15.30 -2.89 -48.65
N ASN A 64 14.27 -3.41 -49.32
CA ASN A 64 13.71 -2.77 -50.51
C ASN A 64 12.83 -1.60 -50.09
N LYS A 65 13.06 -0.44 -50.74
CA LYS A 65 12.24 0.75 -50.55
C LYS A 65 10.84 0.54 -51.12
N THR A 66 9.83 0.75 -50.30
CA THR A 66 8.42 0.79 -50.65
C THR A 66 7.86 2.19 -50.41
N THR A 67 6.93 2.62 -51.24
CA THR A 67 6.27 3.92 -51.11
C THR A 67 4.77 3.68 -51.06
N SER A 68 4.13 4.19 -50.00
CA SER A 68 2.71 4.00 -49.71
C SER A 68 2.05 5.34 -49.39
N ALA A 69 0.72 5.35 -49.29
CA ALA A 69 0.00 6.56 -48.88
C ALA A 69 0.37 6.91 -47.43
N LEU A 70 0.62 8.20 -47.15
CA LEU A 70 0.85 8.66 -45.79
C LEU A 70 -0.47 8.64 -45.01
N THR A 71 -0.68 7.62 -44.21
CA THR A 71 -1.82 7.50 -43.28
C THR A 71 -1.33 7.45 -41.83
N GLY A 72 -2.23 7.71 -40.88
CA GLY A 72 -1.89 7.58 -39.46
C GLY A 72 -1.47 6.14 -39.14
N ASN A 73 -2.16 5.15 -39.71
CA ASN A 73 -1.77 3.75 -39.58
C ASN A 73 -0.37 3.47 -40.17
N SER A 74 -0.03 4.08 -41.32
CA SER A 74 1.31 3.94 -41.90
C SER A 74 2.42 4.48 -41.00
N LEU A 75 2.11 5.43 -40.10
CA LEU A 75 3.03 6.01 -39.13
C LEU A 75 3.06 5.23 -37.81
N SER A 76 1.90 4.84 -37.26
CA SER A 76 1.78 4.22 -35.94
C SER A 76 1.95 2.69 -35.91
N TYR A 77 1.83 1.99 -37.03
CA TYR A 77 1.95 0.53 -37.03
C TYR A 77 3.42 0.06 -36.93
N TYR A 78 3.69 -0.97 -36.12
CA TYR A 78 5.02 -1.54 -35.97
C TYR A 78 5.53 -2.23 -37.26
N GLY A 79 6.77 -1.94 -37.66
CA GLY A 79 7.49 -2.68 -38.70
C GLY A 79 8.99 -2.76 -38.41
N GLU A 80 9.61 -3.90 -38.73
CA GLU A 80 11.01 -4.24 -38.36
C GLU A 80 12.05 -3.21 -38.79
N LEU A 81 12.01 -2.73 -40.04
CA LEU A 81 12.94 -1.74 -40.59
C LEU A 81 12.28 -0.35 -40.73
N LYS A 82 11.30 -0.07 -39.88
CA LYS A 82 10.53 1.17 -39.92
C LYS A 82 10.82 1.98 -38.67
N ASN A 83 11.11 3.27 -38.84
CA ASN A 83 11.06 4.19 -37.72
C ASN A 83 9.63 4.24 -37.17
N GLN A 84 9.50 4.32 -35.84
CA GLN A 84 8.18 4.34 -35.23
C GLN A 84 7.76 5.76 -34.87
N TYR A 85 6.49 6.08 -35.16
CA TYR A 85 5.93 7.42 -35.02
C TYR A 85 4.61 7.38 -34.24
N GLY A 86 4.36 8.43 -33.46
CA GLY A 86 3.10 8.67 -32.76
C GLY A 86 2.48 9.97 -33.25
N LEU A 87 1.15 10.00 -33.40
CA LEU A 87 0.40 11.20 -33.72
C LEU A 87 -0.06 11.87 -32.43
N ILE A 88 0.26 13.14 -32.24
CA ILE A 88 -0.04 13.86 -31.00
C ILE A 88 -1.00 15.00 -31.28
N ASN A 89 -2.06 15.13 -30.48
CA ASN A 89 -3.00 16.24 -30.60
C ASN A 89 -2.49 17.50 -29.86
N ALA A 90 -3.21 18.62 -30.00
CA ALA A 90 -2.86 19.87 -29.32
C ALA A 90 -2.89 19.80 -27.77
N ALA A 91 -3.48 18.76 -27.17
CA ALA A 91 -3.50 18.52 -25.73
C ALA A 91 -2.33 17.64 -25.25
N GLY A 92 -1.44 17.19 -26.13
CA GLY A 92 -0.33 16.30 -25.79
C GLY A 92 -0.71 14.82 -25.68
N GLN A 93 -1.95 14.46 -26.03
CA GLN A 93 -2.42 13.09 -26.02
C GLN A 93 -1.94 12.36 -27.28
N ILE A 94 -1.49 11.12 -27.12
CA ILE A 94 -1.22 10.24 -28.26
C ILE A 94 -2.55 9.78 -28.89
N MET A 95 -2.66 9.92 -30.20
CA MET A 95 -3.81 9.48 -30.99
C MET A 95 -3.54 8.07 -31.50
N VAL A 96 -4.36 7.11 -31.08
CA VAL A 96 -4.19 5.68 -31.38
C VAL A 96 -5.33 5.15 -32.25
N SER A 97 -5.14 3.98 -32.86
CA SER A 97 -6.19 3.33 -33.67
C SER A 97 -7.34 2.83 -32.78
N GLU A 98 -8.48 2.50 -33.39
CA GLU A 98 -9.59 1.88 -32.64
C GLU A 98 -9.17 0.55 -32.00
N LEU A 99 -8.32 -0.23 -32.68
CA LEU A 99 -7.79 -1.49 -32.15
C LEU A 99 -6.89 -1.26 -30.93
N ASP A 100 -5.92 -0.35 -31.03
CA ASP A 100 -4.98 -0.08 -29.94
C ASP A 100 -5.68 0.52 -28.72
N GLY A 101 -6.62 1.44 -28.96
CA GLY A 101 -7.49 1.99 -27.93
C GLY A 101 -8.33 0.93 -27.25
N TYR A 102 -9.01 0.07 -28.03
CA TYR A 102 -9.82 -1.02 -27.49
C TYR A 102 -8.99 -2.01 -26.67
N ASN A 103 -7.81 -2.41 -27.16
CA ASN A 103 -6.92 -3.32 -26.44
C ASN A 103 -6.47 -2.73 -25.12
N PHE A 104 -6.14 -1.44 -25.11
CA PHE A 104 -5.75 -0.71 -23.89
C PHE A 104 -6.90 -0.60 -22.88
N GLU A 105 -8.08 -0.16 -23.32
CA GLU A 105 -9.26 0.00 -22.46
C GLU A 105 -9.65 -1.30 -21.78
N THR A 106 -9.56 -2.42 -22.51
CA THR A 106 -10.00 -3.74 -22.04
C THR A 106 -8.91 -4.55 -21.36
N SER A 107 -7.69 -4.02 -21.18
CA SER A 107 -6.60 -4.67 -20.46
C SER A 107 -6.32 -3.92 -19.17
N ASP A 108 -6.20 -4.62 -18.05
CA ASP A 108 -5.86 -3.99 -16.76
C ASP A 108 -4.36 -4.03 -16.47
N THR A 109 -3.64 -4.96 -17.11
CA THR A 109 -2.19 -5.11 -16.97
C THR A 109 -1.48 -5.07 -18.33
N LEU A 110 -0.17 -4.78 -18.30
CA LEU A 110 0.69 -4.86 -19.48
C LEU A 110 0.70 -6.28 -20.08
N GLU A 111 0.65 -7.31 -19.24
CA GLU A 111 0.60 -8.71 -19.70
C GLU A 111 -0.63 -8.98 -20.57
N GLU A 112 -1.82 -8.58 -20.11
CA GLU A 112 -3.07 -8.71 -20.88
C GLU A 112 -3.03 -7.89 -22.18
N PHE A 113 -2.45 -6.70 -22.15
CA PHE A 113 -2.29 -5.86 -23.33
C PHE A 113 -1.42 -6.55 -24.39
N LEU A 114 -0.27 -7.11 -24.00
CA LEU A 114 0.62 -7.82 -24.91
C LEU A 114 0.01 -9.13 -25.44
N ASP A 115 -0.78 -9.82 -24.62
CA ASP A 115 -1.44 -11.06 -25.04
C ASP A 115 -2.47 -10.83 -26.15
N LYS A 116 -3.16 -9.68 -26.14
CA LYS A 116 -4.10 -9.32 -27.23
C LYS A 116 -3.43 -9.12 -28.58
N TYR A 117 -2.14 -8.82 -28.60
CA TYR A 117 -1.35 -8.78 -29.83
C TYR A 117 -0.70 -10.14 -30.16
N GLY A 118 -0.93 -11.17 -29.33
CA GLY A 118 -0.36 -12.50 -29.49
C GLY A 118 1.15 -12.54 -29.26
N LEU A 119 1.67 -11.64 -28.41
CA LEU A 119 3.11 -11.46 -28.21
C LEU A 119 3.68 -12.30 -27.07
N LEU A 120 2.85 -13.07 -26.38
CA LEU A 120 3.26 -13.91 -25.26
C LEU A 120 3.26 -15.39 -25.66
N GLY A 121 4.36 -16.07 -25.38
CA GLY A 121 4.53 -17.51 -25.62
C GLY A 121 3.58 -18.35 -24.76
N PRO A 122 3.47 -19.66 -25.03
CA PRO A 122 2.55 -20.53 -24.28
C PRO A 122 2.98 -20.67 -22.81
N GLU A 123 2.00 -20.88 -21.93
CA GLU A 123 2.20 -20.94 -20.47
C GLU A 123 3.20 -22.02 -20.03
N ASP A 124 3.31 -23.11 -20.78
CA ASP A 124 4.18 -24.25 -20.48
C ASP A 124 5.66 -24.03 -20.86
N GLN A 125 5.98 -22.94 -21.56
CA GLN A 125 7.34 -22.57 -21.98
C GLN A 125 7.84 -21.27 -21.32
N GLY A 126 7.13 -20.81 -20.28
CA GLY A 126 7.52 -19.62 -19.53
C GLY A 126 8.81 -19.78 -18.73
N LYS A 127 9.32 -18.64 -18.24
CA LYS A 127 10.48 -18.57 -17.34
C LYS A 127 10.00 -18.73 -15.90
N ILE A 128 10.74 -19.49 -15.09
CA ILE A 128 10.46 -19.59 -13.65
C ILE A 128 11.08 -18.37 -12.96
N VAL A 129 10.25 -17.63 -12.22
CA VAL A 129 10.65 -16.51 -11.36
C VAL A 129 10.16 -16.73 -9.93
N GLN A 130 10.85 -16.14 -8.96
CA GLN A 130 10.43 -16.16 -7.57
C GLN A 130 9.55 -14.96 -7.28
N VAL A 131 8.28 -15.21 -6.97
CA VAL A 131 7.31 -14.17 -6.58
C VAL A 131 7.03 -14.27 -5.10
N LYS A 132 6.71 -13.14 -4.46
CA LYS A 132 6.30 -13.14 -3.06
C LYS A 132 5.03 -14.01 -2.90
N ASN A 133 5.06 -14.94 -1.95
CA ASN A 133 3.90 -15.77 -1.65
C ASN A 133 2.76 -14.90 -1.09
N PRO A 134 1.58 -14.85 -1.75
CA PRO A 134 0.48 -13.99 -1.32
C PRO A 134 -0.06 -14.35 0.08
N GLU A 135 0.11 -15.59 0.52
CA GLU A 135 -0.35 -16.04 1.83
C GLU A 135 0.65 -15.73 2.96
N TYR A 136 1.91 -15.41 2.63
CA TYR A 136 2.99 -15.28 3.61
C TYR A 136 2.71 -14.23 4.68
N ASP A 137 2.34 -13.01 4.28
CA ASP A 137 2.11 -11.91 5.22
C ASP A 137 0.95 -12.22 6.17
N THR A 138 -0.11 -12.84 5.65
CA THR A 138 -1.27 -13.24 6.45
C THR A 138 -0.90 -14.32 7.47
N ILE A 139 -0.27 -15.41 7.02
CA ILE A 139 0.10 -16.55 7.87
C ILE A 139 1.11 -16.12 8.95
N MET A 140 2.12 -15.32 8.58
CA MET A 140 3.11 -14.83 9.52
C MET A 140 2.53 -13.79 10.48
N GLY A 141 1.63 -12.91 10.01
CA GLY A 141 0.92 -11.95 10.85
C GLY A 141 0.13 -12.64 11.97
N ASP A 142 -0.68 -13.65 11.61
CA ASP A 142 -1.46 -14.45 12.57
C ASP A 142 -0.56 -15.20 13.57
N TYR A 143 0.63 -15.64 13.15
CA TYR A 143 1.60 -16.25 14.04
C TYR A 143 2.15 -15.24 15.05
N TYR A 144 2.58 -14.07 14.59
CA TYR A 144 3.16 -13.05 15.48
C TYR A 144 2.15 -12.54 16.49
N GLU A 145 0.90 -12.34 16.11
CA GLU A 145 -0.15 -11.95 17.06
C GLU A 145 -0.34 -12.98 18.18
N ARG A 146 -0.40 -14.28 17.82
CA ARG A 146 -0.48 -15.37 18.81
C ARG A 146 0.76 -15.44 19.70
N TYR A 147 1.94 -15.26 19.12
CA TYR A 147 3.21 -15.28 19.85
C TYR A 147 3.31 -14.14 20.87
N GLU A 148 2.96 -12.92 20.48
CA GLU A 148 2.97 -11.77 21.39
C GLU A 148 1.95 -11.92 22.53
N ASN A 149 0.75 -12.42 22.22
CA ASN A 149 -0.25 -12.70 23.25
C ASN A 149 0.21 -13.78 24.23
N TRP A 150 0.80 -14.86 23.73
CA TRP A 150 1.43 -15.90 24.55
C TRP A 150 2.57 -15.31 25.41
N LYS A 151 3.45 -14.48 24.83
CA LYS A 151 4.57 -13.90 25.57
C LYS A 151 4.11 -12.93 26.66
N ALA A 152 3.04 -12.18 26.41
CA ALA A 152 2.44 -11.29 27.39
C ALA A 152 1.77 -12.03 28.57
N SER A 153 1.36 -13.28 28.37
CA SER A 153 0.78 -14.13 29.42
C SER A 153 1.81 -14.94 30.21
N GLU A 154 3.11 -14.66 30.06
CA GLU A 154 4.18 -15.29 30.84
C GLU A 154 3.90 -15.11 32.35
N PRO A 155 3.84 -16.19 33.14
CA PRO A 155 3.63 -16.12 34.59
C PRO A 155 4.67 -15.24 35.26
N LYS A 156 4.24 -14.33 36.13
CA LYS A 156 5.13 -13.40 36.80
C LYS A 156 5.44 -13.87 38.21
N ARG A 157 6.68 -13.71 38.64
CA ARG A 157 7.14 -14.15 39.97
C ARG A 157 6.31 -13.53 41.11
N GLU A 158 5.91 -12.29 40.91
CA GLU A 158 5.12 -11.49 41.85
C GLU A 158 3.74 -12.12 42.12
N ASP A 159 3.15 -12.79 41.13
CA ASP A 159 1.84 -13.46 41.26
C ASP A 159 1.89 -14.70 42.18
N PHE A 160 3.10 -15.19 42.48
CA PHE A 160 3.37 -16.37 43.33
C PHE A 160 4.10 -16.03 44.62
N THR A 161 4.17 -14.74 44.99
CA THR A 161 4.81 -14.30 46.23
C THR A 161 3.74 -13.80 47.22
N THR A 162 3.82 -14.27 48.46
CA THR A 162 2.88 -13.92 49.54
C THR A 162 3.62 -13.40 50.75
N THR A 163 3.05 -12.41 51.45
CA THR A 163 3.59 -11.87 52.70
C THR A 163 2.95 -12.61 53.88
N VAL A 164 3.78 -13.10 54.81
CA VAL A 164 3.33 -13.76 56.04
C VAL A 164 3.99 -13.12 57.28
N GLU A 165 3.30 -13.10 58.41
CA GLU A 165 3.85 -12.63 59.69
C GLU A 165 4.50 -13.80 60.45
N VAL A 166 5.75 -13.61 60.90
CA VAL A 166 6.52 -14.62 61.66
C VAL A 166 7.17 -14.00 62.91
N PRO A 167 7.38 -14.76 64.01
CA PRO A 167 8.09 -14.26 65.18
C PRO A 167 9.49 -13.76 64.85
N SER A 168 9.85 -12.59 65.37
CA SER A 168 11.16 -11.96 65.22
C SER A 168 12.25 -12.82 65.86
N GLY A 169 13.36 -12.99 65.14
CA GLY A 169 14.56 -13.65 65.67
C GLY A 169 15.32 -12.82 66.72
N ASN A 170 14.89 -11.59 67.01
CA ASN A 170 15.55 -10.63 67.91
C ASN A 170 14.69 -10.27 69.14
N ASN A 171 13.86 -11.19 69.63
CA ASN A 171 13.08 -10.95 70.86
C ASN A 171 13.99 -10.93 72.10
N GLU A 172 14.41 -9.73 72.52
CA GLU A 172 15.39 -9.51 73.59
C GLU A 172 14.98 -10.11 74.95
N ILE A 173 13.69 -10.06 75.30
CA ILE A 173 13.19 -10.57 76.59
C ILE A 173 13.15 -12.10 76.58
N TYR A 174 12.62 -12.69 75.50
CA TYR A 174 12.65 -14.13 75.30
C TYR A 174 14.08 -14.67 75.30
N ASP A 175 15.01 -13.93 74.69
CA ASP A 175 16.44 -14.23 74.70
C ASP A 175 17.06 -14.14 76.10
N LEU A 176 16.66 -13.17 76.91
CA LEU A 176 17.07 -13.05 78.31
C LEU A 176 16.60 -14.26 79.13
N VAL A 177 15.33 -14.63 79.00
CA VAL A 177 14.74 -15.73 79.77
C VAL A 177 15.29 -17.09 79.31
N ARG A 178 15.46 -17.36 78.02
CA ARG A 178 16.06 -18.63 77.55
C ARG A 178 17.52 -18.81 77.99
N ASN A 179 18.24 -17.69 78.19
CA ASN A 179 19.66 -17.67 78.56
C ASN A 179 19.92 -17.39 80.05
N SER A 180 18.86 -17.40 80.87
CA SER A 180 18.78 -17.02 82.30
C SER A 180 19.65 -17.80 83.32
N GLY A 181 20.79 -18.36 82.95
CA GLY A 181 21.79 -18.82 83.94
C GLY A 181 21.33 -19.96 84.85
N GLY A 182 21.30 -21.19 84.31
CA GLY A 182 21.15 -22.42 85.10
C GLY A 182 19.71 -22.81 85.42
N CYS A 183 18.91 -21.95 86.06
CA CYS A 183 17.58 -22.34 86.60
C CYS A 183 16.61 -22.88 85.54
N LEU A 184 16.49 -22.20 84.39
CA LEU A 184 15.66 -22.70 83.29
C LEU A 184 16.25 -23.97 82.66
N GLY A 185 17.58 -24.05 82.54
CA GLY A 185 18.27 -25.24 82.03
C GLY A 185 18.25 -26.44 83.00
N PHE A 186 18.07 -26.23 84.30
CA PHE A 186 17.86 -27.27 85.31
C PHE A 186 16.41 -27.76 85.29
N THR A 187 15.44 -26.87 85.03
CA THR A 187 14.02 -27.23 84.85
C THR A 187 13.84 -28.29 83.75
N ILE A 188 14.65 -28.24 82.70
CA ILE A 188 14.57 -29.15 81.54
C ILE A 188 15.65 -30.23 81.51
N ASP A 189 16.39 -30.46 82.60
CA ASP A 189 17.56 -31.36 82.58
C ASP A 189 17.24 -32.85 82.72
N GLY A 190 15.96 -33.18 82.87
CA GLY A 190 15.47 -34.54 83.04
C GLY A 190 15.49 -35.05 84.48
N ASN A 191 15.95 -34.27 85.46
CA ASN A 191 15.83 -34.61 86.88
C ASN A 191 14.59 -33.95 87.51
N PRO A 192 13.55 -34.71 87.90
CA PRO A 192 12.33 -34.15 88.47
C PRO A 192 12.55 -33.28 89.70
N SER A 193 13.60 -33.55 90.49
CA SER A 193 13.91 -32.76 91.70
C SER A 193 14.40 -31.34 91.41
N HIS A 194 14.73 -31.06 90.14
CA HIS A 194 15.19 -29.75 89.68
C HIS A 194 14.08 -28.93 89.03
N ASN A 195 12.91 -29.53 88.79
CA ASN A 195 11.86 -28.91 87.99
C ASN A 195 11.39 -27.59 88.61
N ASN A 196 11.28 -27.46 89.93
CA ASN A 196 10.84 -26.22 90.56
C ASN A 196 11.79 -25.02 90.41
N CYS A 197 12.95 -25.19 89.77
CA CYS A 197 13.83 -24.06 89.39
C CYS A 197 13.14 -23.06 88.46
N TYR A 198 12.05 -23.42 87.75
CA TYR A 198 11.31 -22.45 86.94
C TYR A 198 10.69 -21.33 87.78
N MET A 199 10.39 -21.57 89.07
CA MET A 199 9.88 -20.52 89.96
C MET A 199 10.93 -19.44 90.21
N HIS A 200 12.21 -19.79 90.17
CA HIS A 200 13.30 -18.82 90.20
C HIS A 200 13.39 -18.01 88.91
N VAL A 201 13.07 -18.63 87.76
CA VAL A 201 12.98 -17.91 86.48
C VAL A 201 11.84 -16.88 86.52
N LEU A 202 10.69 -17.26 87.09
CA LEU A 202 9.56 -16.34 87.27
C LEU A 202 9.86 -15.24 88.30
N SER A 203 10.46 -15.59 89.44
CA SER A 203 10.87 -14.62 90.47
C SER A 203 11.91 -13.64 89.96
N ASP A 204 12.92 -14.13 89.23
CA ASP A 204 13.86 -13.27 88.55
C ASP A 204 13.08 -12.38 87.56
N LEU A 205 12.26 -12.92 86.66
CA LEU A 205 11.54 -12.12 85.65
C LEU A 205 10.70 -10.97 86.22
N ILE A 206 10.04 -11.15 87.38
CA ILE A 206 9.23 -10.10 88.04
C ILE A 206 10.01 -9.23 89.03
N GLY A 207 11.26 -9.57 89.32
CA GLY A 207 12.18 -8.84 90.18
C GLY A 207 11.83 -8.81 91.68
N PRO A 208 12.73 -8.29 92.54
CA PRO A 208 12.47 -8.12 93.97
C PRO A 208 11.48 -6.98 94.25
N GLY A 209 10.59 -7.16 95.22
CA GLY A 209 9.54 -6.20 95.51
C GLY A 209 8.30 -6.82 96.14
N THR A 210 7.26 -6.00 96.36
CA THR A 210 5.94 -6.50 96.75
C THR A 210 5.05 -6.54 95.52
N HIS A 211 4.54 -7.73 95.21
CA HIS A 211 3.70 -8.00 94.05
C HIS A 211 2.29 -8.35 94.49
N LYS A 212 1.32 -8.00 93.66
CA LYS A 212 -0.10 -8.28 93.89
C LYS A 212 -0.64 -9.12 92.74
N THR A 213 -1.27 -10.24 93.07
CA THR A 213 -1.92 -11.13 92.11
C THR A 213 -3.21 -10.52 91.59
N SER A 214 -3.71 -11.00 90.46
CA SER A 214 -5.02 -10.63 89.92
C SER A 214 -6.18 -10.99 90.87
N SER A 215 -6.02 -12.04 91.71
CA SER A 215 -6.97 -12.43 92.75
C SER A 215 -6.88 -11.58 94.03
N GLY A 216 -5.85 -10.74 94.16
CA GLY A 216 -5.72 -9.72 95.19
C GLY A 216 -4.82 -10.09 96.37
N GLU A 217 -4.19 -11.27 96.38
CA GLU A 217 -3.14 -11.63 97.33
C GLU A 217 -1.87 -10.83 97.08
N THR A 218 -1.11 -10.58 98.14
CA THR A 218 0.17 -9.86 98.07
C THR A 218 1.29 -10.72 98.62
N PHE A 219 2.40 -10.82 97.89
CA PHE A 219 3.60 -11.52 98.33
C PHE A 219 4.85 -10.70 98.01
N THR A 220 5.95 -11.00 98.70
CA THR A 220 7.22 -10.27 98.55
C THR A 220 8.25 -11.20 97.93
N VAL A 221 8.85 -10.76 96.82
CA VAL A 221 10.04 -11.37 96.23
C VAL A 221 11.27 -10.68 96.82
N THR A 222 12.26 -11.47 97.21
CA THR A 222 13.44 -11.01 97.94
C THR A 222 14.71 -11.19 97.10
N ASP A 223 15.68 -10.30 97.29
CA ASP A 223 17.03 -10.34 96.71
C ASP A 223 18.10 -10.79 97.73
N THR A 224 17.69 -11.09 98.97
CA THR A 224 18.55 -11.61 100.04
C THR A 224 17.89 -12.80 100.74
N GLY A 225 18.60 -13.90 100.97
CA GLY A 225 18.11 -14.98 101.86
C GLY A 225 18.12 -16.42 101.33
N GLY A 226 18.54 -16.70 100.10
CA GLY A 226 18.76 -18.08 99.60
C GLY A 226 17.58 -18.67 98.80
N TRP A 227 17.74 -19.93 98.34
CA TRP A 227 17.03 -20.64 97.25
C TRP A 227 15.49 -20.76 97.28
N ALA A 228 14.75 -20.00 98.07
CA ALA A 228 13.28 -20.06 98.17
C ALA A 228 12.56 -19.74 96.83
N TRP A 229 11.29 -20.14 96.71
CA TRP A 229 10.49 -19.89 95.49
C TRP A 229 10.36 -18.42 95.11
N ASN A 230 10.39 -17.51 96.10
CA ASN A 230 10.28 -16.06 95.97
C ASN A 230 11.64 -15.34 96.09
N TYR A 231 12.71 -16.00 95.65
CA TYR A 231 14.06 -15.43 95.65
C TYR A 231 14.49 -15.06 94.23
N ALA A 232 14.68 -13.77 93.99
CA ALA A 232 15.13 -13.18 92.73
C ALA A 232 16.60 -12.78 92.84
N GLY A 233 17.48 -13.74 92.57
CA GLY A 233 18.94 -13.56 92.73
C GLY A 233 19.76 -14.62 92.01
N HIS A 234 19.15 -15.34 91.06
CA HIS A 234 19.81 -16.42 90.32
C HIS A 234 20.42 -15.94 89.01
N GLN A 235 19.91 -14.83 88.49
CA GLN A 235 20.50 -14.08 87.39
C GLN A 235 21.14 -12.80 87.91
N SER A 236 22.38 -12.50 87.50
CA SER A 236 23.00 -11.20 87.74
C SER A 236 22.36 -10.14 86.82
N GLN A 237 21.08 -9.82 87.03
CA GLN A 237 20.41 -8.77 86.29
C GLN A 237 20.60 -7.45 87.05
N TYR A 238 21.17 -6.46 86.36
CA TYR A 238 21.47 -5.14 86.93
C TYR A 238 20.38 -4.10 86.61
N ASP A 239 19.37 -4.45 85.80
CA ASP A 239 18.35 -3.52 85.28
C ASP A 239 16.95 -4.19 85.24
N TRP A 240 16.40 -4.48 86.42
CA TRP A 240 15.05 -5.03 86.56
C TRP A 240 13.96 -4.08 86.08
N GLU A 241 14.15 -2.76 86.25
CA GLU A 241 13.17 -1.73 85.86
C GLU A 241 12.90 -1.75 84.35
N SER A 242 13.94 -1.79 83.51
CA SER A 242 13.80 -1.86 82.05
C SER A 242 13.10 -3.13 81.56
N ILE A 243 13.31 -4.25 82.24
CA ILE A 243 12.64 -5.51 81.91
C ILE A 243 11.17 -5.42 82.30
N HIS A 244 10.85 -4.92 83.49
CA HIS A 244 9.48 -4.71 83.95
C HIS A 244 8.69 -3.83 82.99
N ASP A 245 9.23 -2.67 82.60
CA ASP A 245 8.56 -1.76 81.65
C ASP A 245 8.20 -2.49 80.34
N LYS A 246 9.14 -3.27 79.80
CA LYS A 246 8.89 -4.03 78.57
C LYS A 246 7.85 -5.14 78.73
N ILE A 247 7.79 -5.82 79.87
CA ILE A 247 6.81 -6.90 80.11
C ILE A 247 5.48 -6.41 80.67
N ASP A 248 5.41 -5.18 81.20
CA ASP A 248 4.16 -4.57 81.66
C ASP A 248 3.36 -3.97 80.49
N ASP A 249 4.04 -3.40 79.50
CA ASP A 249 3.42 -2.92 78.25
C ASP A 249 3.04 -4.07 77.29
N ALA A 250 3.66 -5.24 77.45
CA ALA A 250 3.43 -6.43 76.65
C ALA A 250 2.23 -7.24 77.14
N HIS A 251 1.45 -7.80 76.22
CA HIS A 251 0.26 -8.59 76.52
C HIS A 251 0.48 -10.08 76.19
N CYS A 252 -0.22 -10.96 76.89
CA CYS A 252 -0.18 -12.40 76.61
C CYS A 252 -0.73 -12.75 75.22
N SER A 253 -0.30 -13.88 74.67
CA SER A 253 -0.63 -14.29 73.30
C SER A 253 -2.11 -14.65 73.08
N GLY A 254 -2.79 -15.16 74.11
CA GLY A 254 -4.12 -15.75 73.96
C GLY A 254 -4.18 -16.97 73.04
N THR A 255 -3.03 -17.57 72.69
CA THR A 255 -2.98 -18.64 71.69
C THR A 255 -3.66 -19.91 72.20
N GLN A 256 -4.63 -20.40 71.44
CA GLN A 256 -5.30 -21.66 71.77
C GLN A 256 -4.56 -22.87 71.18
N ILE A 257 -4.01 -23.74 72.03
CA ILE A 257 -3.39 -24.99 71.59
C ILE A 257 -4.48 -26.02 71.26
N ALA A 258 -4.52 -26.45 70.00
CA ALA A 258 -5.44 -27.50 69.55
C ALA A 258 -5.13 -28.83 70.28
N GLY A 259 -6.13 -29.37 70.99
CA GLY A 259 -5.97 -30.61 71.79
C GLY A 259 -5.48 -30.38 73.22
N GLY A 260 -5.23 -29.13 73.63
CA GLY A 260 -4.95 -28.73 75.03
C GLY A 260 -3.49 -28.83 75.48
N THR A 261 -2.66 -29.58 74.77
CA THR A 261 -1.21 -29.67 74.98
C THR A 261 -0.50 -29.93 73.65
N GLU A 262 0.74 -29.47 73.52
CA GLU A 262 1.62 -29.83 72.41
C GLU A 262 3.06 -30.06 72.88
N THR A 263 3.88 -30.66 72.03
CA THR A 263 5.31 -30.89 72.30
C THR A 263 6.14 -29.91 71.48
N VAL A 264 6.98 -29.12 72.15
CA VAL A 264 7.86 -28.12 71.53
C VAL A 264 9.31 -28.48 71.83
N GLU A 265 10.16 -28.45 70.80
CA GLU A 265 11.61 -28.56 70.99
C GLU A 265 12.15 -27.20 71.44
N VAL A 266 12.79 -27.19 72.62
CA VAL A 266 13.28 -25.97 73.25
C VAL A 266 14.77 -26.09 73.55
N THR A 267 15.47 -24.96 73.51
CA THR A 267 16.87 -24.87 73.93
C THR A 267 17.03 -23.81 75.01
N TYR A 268 17.21 -24.23 76.25
CA TYR A 268 17.39 -23.34 77.40
C TYR A 268 18.69 -23.63 78.13
N GLY A 269 19.43 -22.58 78.50
CA GLY A 269 20.71 -22.73 79.22
C GLY A 269 21.72 -23.66 78.54
N GLY A 270 21.67 -23.77 77.20
CA GLY A 270 22.54 -24.65 76.40
C GLY A 270 22.13 -26.13 76.34
N LYS A 271 20.95 -26.51 76.83
CA LYS A 271 20.38 -27.87 76.71
C LYS A 271 19.18 -27.84 75.77
N THR A 272 19.11 -28.82 74.87
CA THR A 272 17.98 -29.00 73.94
C THR A 272 17.18 -30.22 74.35
N THR A 273 15.86 -30.06 74.52
CA THR A 273 14.94 -31.15 74.81
C THR A 273 13.53 -30.82 74.32
N ASN A 274 12.65 -31.83 74.31
CA ASN A 274 11.24 -31.64 74.07
C ASN A 274 10.51 -31.37 75.39
N VAL A 275 9.78 -30.27 75.46
CA VAL A 275 8.89 -29.95 76.57
C VAL A 275 7.43 -30.04 76.13
N THR A 276 6.55 -30.37 77.06
CA THR A 276 5.12 -30.30 76.82
C THR A 276 4.62 -28.94 77.29
N VAL A 277 4.06 -28.16 76.38
CA VAL A 277 3.41 -26.88 76.68
C VAL A 277 1.90 -27.08 76.68
N GLY A 278 1.18 -26.35 77.51
CA GLY A 278 -0.26 -26.55 77.62
C GLY A 278 -0.91 -25.74 78.74
N GLY A 279 -2.18 -26.06 79.00
CA GLY A 279 -3.04 -25.31 79.91
C GLY A 279 -4.05 -24.43 79.17
N PRO A 280 -4.90 -23.69 79.89
CA PRO A 280 -5.83 -22.75 79.27
C PRO A 280 -5.04 -21.63 78.58
N ALA A 281 -5.58 -21.14 77.45
CA ALA A 281 -5.05 -19.95 76.80
C ALA A 281 -4.97 -18.79 77.80
N SER A 282 -3.88 -18.04 77.75
CA SER A 282 -3.68 -16.82 78.52
C SER A 282 -4.73 -15.76 78.15
N ASP A 283 -5.04 -14.82 79.05
CA ASP A 283 -5.92 -13.69 78.70
C ASP A 283 -5.11 -12.70 77.85
N PRO A 284 -5.49 -12.43 76.59
CA PRO A 284 -4.74 -11.51 75.74
C PRO A 284 -4.78 -10.05 76.21
N ASN A 285 -5.58 -9.71 77.23
CA ASN A 285 -5.57 -8.39 77.85
C ASN A 285 -4.72 -8.33 79.14
N MET A 286 -4.15 -9.46 79.57
CA MET A 286 -3.26 -9.52 80.73
C MET A 286 -1.83 -9.17 80.30
N SER A 287 -1.16 -8.32 81.07
CA SER A 287 0.25 -8.06 80.81
C SER A 287 1.09 -9.31 81.09
N ILE A 288 2.20 -9.47 80.35
CA ILE A 288 3.17 -10.54 80.60
C ILE A 288 3.67 -10.48 82.05
N TYR A 289 3.89 -9.27 82.56
CA TYR A 289 4.21 -9.04 83.97
C TYR A 289 3.17 -9.65 84.90
N GLN A 290 1.91 -9.28 84.75
CA GLN A 290 0.84 -9.77 85.62
C GLN A 290 0.67 -11.29 85.50
N ARG A 291 0.87 -11.84 84.30
CA ARG A 291 0.85 -13.29 84.06
C ARG A 291 1.95 -14.01 84.82
N ALA A 292 3.17 -13.48 84.83
CA ALA A 292 4.30 -14.06 85.57
C ALA A 292 4.07 -14.00 87.09
N VAL A 293 3.53 -12.88 87.60
CA VAL A 293 3.14 -12.71 89.02
C VAL A 293 2.10 -13.74 89.43
N ASP A 294 1.03 -13.87 88.64
CA ASP A 294 -0.07 -14.80 88.92
C ASP A 294 0.40 -16.25 88.84
N LEU A 295 1.21 -16.60 87.84
CA LEU A 295 1.73 -17.94 87.67
C LEU A 295 2.65 -18.33 88.84
N LEU A 296 3.55 -17.44 89.28
CA LEU A 296 4.42 -17.71 90.43
C LEU A 296 3.60 -17.94 91.71
N TRP A 297 2.57 -17.13 91.94
CA TRP A 297 1.69 -17.32 93.09
C TRP A 297 0.79 -18.55 92.95
N GLU A 298 0.40 -18.95 91.75
CA GLU A 298 -0.39 -20.17 91.56
C GLU A 298 0.40 -21.41 92.02
N VAL A 299 1.71 -21.42 91.75
CA VAL A 299 2.55 -22.61 91.91
C VAL A 299 3.40 -22.64 93.18
N HIS A 300 3.51 -21.53 93.92
CA HIS A 300 4.43 -21.41 95.07
C HIS A 300 4.32 -22.53 96.11
N GLY A 301 3.11 -23.09 96.28
CA GLY A 301 2.84 -24.17 97.23
C GLY A 301 3.50 -25.52 96.85
N GLU A 302 3.97 -25.67 95.61
CA GLU A 302 4.70 -26.87 95.16
C GLU A 302 6.18 -26.85 95.58
N TYR A 303 6.70 -25.73 96.10
CA TYR A 303 8.10 -25.59 96.46
C TYR A 303 8.48 -26.33 97.75
N ASP A 304 9.53 -27.15 97.68
CA ASP A 304 10.10 -27.90 98.79
C ASP A 304 11.48 -27.34 99.22
N SER A 305 11.46 -26.60 100.34
CA SER A 305 12.66 -26.01 100.96
C SER A 305 13.67 -27.02 101.51
N SER A 306 13.33 -28.32 101.57
CA SER A 306 14.26 -29.37 101.99
C SER A 306 15.26 -29.77 100.90
N THR A 307 15.04 -29.31 99.66
CA THR A 307 15.87 -29.61 98.50
C THR A 307 16.54 -28.34 97.96
N SER A 308 17.73 -28.48 97.37
CA SER A 308 18.49 -27.34 96.84
C SER A 308 17.85 -26.66 95.62
N PHE A 309 16.85 -27.28 94.99
CA PHE A 309 16.26 -26.85 93.71
C PHE A 309 14.73 -26.76 93.77
N GLY A 310 14.17 -26.76 94.98
CA GLY A 310 12.73 -26.63 95.22
C GLY A 310 11.91 -27.90 94.97
N GLY A 311 12.48 -29.00 94.49
CA GLY A 311 11.81 -30.29 94.37
C GLY A 311 11.03 -30.46 93.07
N GLN A 312 10.05 -31.37 93.09
CA GLN A 312 9.30 -31.78 91.91
C GLN A 312 8.06 -30.94 91.67
N ALA A 313 8.00 -30.31 90.50
CA ALA A 313 6.82 -29.62 89.98
C ALA A 313 5.74 -30.58 89.49
N SER A 314 4.48 -30.17 89.56
CA SER A 314 3.39 -30.90 88.89
C SER A 314 3.49 -30.76 87.35
N PRO A 315 3.04 -31.77 86.58
CA PRO A 315 3.04 -31.69 85.12
C PRO A 315 2.24 -30.51 84.57
N GLU A 316 1.12 -30.17 85.21
CA GLU A 316 0.25 -29.07 84.79
C GLU A 316 0.93 -27.71 84.99
N SER A 317 1.65 -27.52 86.10
CA SER A 317 2.41 -26.30 86.37
C SER A 317 3.56 -26.11 85.37
N LEU A 318 4.27 -27.18 85.00
CA LEU A 318 5.30 -27.12 83.95
C LEU A 318 4.72 -26.79 82.58
N GLN A 319 3.58 -27.38 82.22
CA GLN A 319 2.91 -27.10 80.94
C GLN A 319 2.53 -25.62 80.82
N LYS A 320 1.94 -25.04 81.88
CA LYS A 320 1.58 -23.62 81.94
C LYS A 320 2.81 -22.71 81.89
N PHE A 321 3.89 -23.11 82.57
CA PHE A 321 5.14 -22.37 82.52
C PHE A 321 5.75 -22.37 81.11
N PHE A 322 5.85 -23.51 80.43
CA PHE A 322 6.39 -23.53 79.07
C PHE A 322 5.45 -22.88 78.05
N TYR A 323 4.14 -22.91 78.27
CA TYR A 323 3.20 -22.09 77.50
C TYR A 323 3.54 -20.60 77.63
N PHE A 324 3.76 -20.12 78.86
CA PHE A 324 4.15 -18.74 79.08
C PHE A 324 5.47 -18.36 78.37
N ILE A 325 6.47 -19.25 78.36
CA ILE A 325 7.73 -19.00 77.64
C ILE A 325 7.56 -19.04 76.11
N GLU A 326 6.96 -20.09 75.57
CA GLU A 326 6.96 -20.35 74.12
C GLU A 326 5.84 -19.66 73.34
N TYR A 327 4.75 -19.27 74.01
CA TYR A 327 3.63 -18.56 73.39
C TYR A 327 3.55 -17.12 73.84
N ASP A 328 3.54 -16.86 75.15
CA ASP A 328 3.35 -15.49 75.65
C ASP A 328 4.61 -14.64 75.47
N LEU A 329 5.79 -15.13 75.89
CA LEU A 329 7.04 -14.36 75.77
C LEU A 329 7.62 -14.33 74.35
N LYS A 330 7.47 -15.40 73.57
CA LYS A 330 8.11 -15.50 72.25
C LYS A 330 7.47 -14.60 71.19
N GLN A 331 6.17 -14.32 71.31
CA GLN A 331 5.38 -13.55 70.33
C GLN A 331 5.45 -12.03 70.53
N LEU A 332 6.34 -11.54 71.41
CA LEU A 332 6.45 -10.10 71.72
C LEU A 332 7.01 -9.23 70.58
N ASP A 333 7.53 -9.83 69.52
CA ASP A 333 8.04 -9.14 68.34
C ASP A 333 7.76 -9.99 67.09
N MET A 334 7.01 -9.47 66.11
CA MET A 334 6.60 -10.16 64.88
C MET A 334 7.07 -9.33 63.66
N VAL A 335 7.54 -9.99 62.60
CA VAL A 335 8.03 -9.36 61.36
C VAL A 335 7.36 -9.96 60.13
N GLU A 336 7.21 -9.15 59.08
CA GLU A 336 6.71 -9.59 57.77
C GLU A 336 7.84 -10.26 56.96
N GLU A 337 7.55 -11.43 56.37
CA GLU A 337 8.45 -12.18 55.50
C GLU A 337 7.74 -12.50 54.18
N GLU A 338 8.42 -12.29 53.04
CA GLU A 338 7.94 -12.73 51.73
C GLU A 338 8.27 -14.20 51.47
N ARG A 339 7.26 -14.98 51.11
CA ARG A 339 7.38 -16.39 50.71
C ARG A 339 6.97 -16.57 49.26
N PHE A 340 7.88 -17.15 48.48
CA PHE A 340 7.68 -17.47 47.07
C PHE A 340 7.26 -18.93 46.90
N ASP A 341 6.15 -19.17 46.20
CA ASP A 341 5.70 -20.50 45.79
C ASP A 341 6.44 -20.95 44.51
N GLU A 342 7.62 -21.52 44.72
CA GLU A 342 8.48 -22.00 43.63
C GLU A 342 7.84 -23.14 42.82
N GLU A 343 7.07 -24.02 43.47
CA GLU A 343 6.42 -25.14 42.82
C GLU A 343 5.23 -24.67 41.96
N GLY A 344 4.40 -23.78 42.51
CA GLY A 344 3.29 -23.16 41.77
C GLY A 344 3.76 -22.38 40.55
N TYR A 345 4.79 -21.54 40.72
CA TYR A 345 5.38 -20.79 39.61
C TYR A 345 5.92 -21.72 38.52
N LYS A 346 6.66 -22.75 38.91
CA LYS A 346 7.25 -23.70 37.96
C LYS A 346 6.17 -24.43 37.15
N ASN A 347 5.12 -24.91 37.80
CA ASN A 347 4.02 -25.60 37.10
C ASN A 347 3.32 -24.66 36.11
N ALA A 348 3.02 -23.42 36.52
CA ALA A 348 2.42 -22.43 35.63
C ALA A 348 3.32 -22.07 34.45
N TYR A 349 4.64 -21.96 34.69
CA TYR A 349 5.62 -21.70 33.65
C TYR A 349 5.75 -22.86 32.65
N ASP A 350 5.77 -24.11 33.12
CA ASP A 350 5.84 -25.29 32.28
C ASP A 350 4.56 -25.46 31.42
N GLU A 351 3.38 -25.16 31.98
CA GLU A 351 2.11 -25.12 31.24
C GLU A 351 2.11 -24.04 30.16
N TRP A 352 2.51 -22.81 30.51
CA TRP A 352 2.67 -21.71 29.57
C TRP A 352 3.63 -22.07 28.43
N LEU A 353 4.79 -22.66 28.74
CA LEU A 353 5.77 -23.06 27.74
C LEU A 353 5.25 -24.15 26.79
N ALA A 354 4.40 -25.07 27.28
CA ALA A 354 3.80 -26.11 26.46
C ALA A 354 2.79 -25.55 25.41
N GLU A 355 2.26 -24.35 25.66
CA GLU A 355 1.33 -23.65 24.76
C GLU A 355 2.04 -22.75 23.73
N GLU A 356 3.37 -22.77 23.66
CA GLU A 356 4.15 -21.96 22.72
C GLU A 356 3.64 -22.13 21.26
N PRO A 357 3.19 -21.04 20.61
CA PRO A 357 2.75 -21.10 19.22
C PRO A 357 3.85 -21.60 18.31
N LYS A 358 3.56 -22.63 17.51
CA LYS A 358 4.51 -23.16 16.54
C LYS A 358 4.61 -22.25 15.32
N LYS A 359 5.83 -21.85 14.97
CA LYS A 359 6.09 -21.07 13.77
C LYS A 359 5.67 -21.88 12.52
N PRO A 360 4.80 -21.33 11.65
CA PRO A 360 4.40 -22.01 10.43
C PRO A 360 5.58 -22.13 9.45
N GLU A 361 5.63 -23.25 8.73
CA GLU A 361 6.54 -23.45 7.60
C GLU A 361 5.88 -22.89 6.34
N VAL A 362 6.11 -21.60 6.08
CA VAL A 362 5.65 -20.91 4.88
C VAL A 362 6.82 -20.18 4.24
N ASP A 363 7.06 -20.46 2.96
CA ASP A 363 8.10 -19.78 2.19
C ASP A 363 7.64 -18.37 1.81
N MET A 364 8.55 -17.40 1.96
CA MET A 364 8.31 -16.00 1.56
C MET A 364 8.17 -15.86 0.04
N TYR A 365 8.82 -16.74 -0.71
CA TYR A 365 8.82 -16.74 -2.16
C TYR A 365 8.41 -18.11 -2.69
N ILE A 366 7.62 -18.11 -3.77
CA ILE A 366 7.22 -19.31 -4.51
C ILE A 366 7.64 -19.18 -5.96
N ASP A 367 7.93 -20.33 -6.60
CA ASP A 367 8.27 -20.39 -8.02
C ASP A 367 6.99 -20.24 -8.85
N LYS A 368 6.96 -19.24 -9.74
CA LYS A 368 5.88 -19.01 -10.70
C LYS A 368 6.43 -18.99 -12.12
N VAL A 369 5.72 -19.65 -13.03
CA VAL A 369 6.04 -19.63 -14.47
C VAL A 369 5.40 -18.39 -15.07
N ILE A 370 6.22 -17.49 -15.62
CA ILE A 370 5.77 -16.30 -16.34
C ILE A 370 5.99 -16.47 -17.83
N ARG A 371 5.01 -16.08 -18.65
CA ARG A 371 5.11 -16.15 -20.11
C ARG A 371 6.23 -15.23 -20.59
N GLN A 372 6.77 -15.45 -21.79
CA GLN A 372 7.87 -14.65 -22.35
C GLN A 372 7.46 -14.08 -23.70
N LEU A 373 8.11 -12.99 -24.13
CA LEU A 373 7.87 -12.42 -25.45
C LEU A 373 8.23 -13.42 -26.55
N THR A 374 7.36 -13.54 -27.55
CA THR A 374 7.66 -14.31 -28.77
C THR A 374 8.44 -13.49 -29.79
N ASP A 375 8.31 -12.17 -29.73
CA ASP A 375 8.94 -11.19 -30.61
C ASP A 375 9.36 -9.99 -29.75
N ASN A 376 10.67 -9.88 -29.48
CA ASN A 376 11.21 -8.88 -28.55
C ASN A 376 11.00 -7.45 -29.06
N ASP A 377 11.22 -7.21 -30.36
CA ASP A 377 11.18 -5.86 -30.91
C ASP A 377 9.72 -5.37 -31.06
N LYS A 378 8.83 -6.24 -31.54
CA LYS A 378 7.40 -5.95 -31.59
C LYS A 378 6.82 -5.82 -30.18
N GLY A 379 7.22 -6.71 -29.27
CA GLY A 379 6.89 -6.65 -27.85
C GLY A 379 7.25 -5.29 -27.26
N GLN A 380 8.49 -4.86 -27.45
CA GLN A 380 8.98 -3.59 -26.91
C GLN A 380 8.25 -2.38 -27.49
N TRP A 381 7.86 -2.40 -28.77
CA TRP A 381 7.01 -1.35 -29.33
C TRP A 381 5.69 -1.20 -28.56
N TYR A 382 4.97 -2.31 -28.34
CA TYR A 382 3.68 -2.26 -27.64
C TYR A 382 3.84 -1.94 -26.15
N ILE A 383 4.95 -2.34 -25.51
CA ILE A 383 5.29 -1.90 -24.16
C ILE A 383 5.44 -0.36 -24.12
N ASN A 384 6.20 0.22 -25.06
CA ASN A 384 6.40 1.66 -25.14
C ASN A 384 5.10 2.42 -25.44
N LEU A 385 4.23 1.85 -26.30
CA LEU A 385 2.90 2.39 -26.58
C LEU A 385 2.02 2.37 -25.32
N TRP A 386 1.95 1.25 -24.60
CA TRP A 386 1.24 1.12 -23.33
C TRP A 386 1.68 2.20 -22.33
N HIS A 387 2.99 2.40 -22.18
CA HIS A 387 3.52 3.44 -21.32
C HIS A 387 3.13 4.83 -21.83
N ARG A 388 3.25 5.14 -23.13
CA ARG A 388 2.90 6.46 -23.69
C ARG A 388 1.42 6.80 -23.55
N MET A 389 0.54 5.79 -23.62
CA MET A 389 -0.90 5.94 -23.39
C MET A 389 -1.23 6.20 -21.91
N ASN A 390 -0.38 5.79 -20.97
CA ASN A 390 -0.51 6.02 -19.53
C ASN A 390 0.10 7.37 -19.03
N GLY A 391 0.25 8.43 -19.84
CA GLY A 391 0.59 9.78 -19.31
C GLY A 391 1.94 10.40 -19.66
N GLU A 392 2.33 11.48 -18.96
CA GLU A 392 3.72 11.97 -18.90
C GLU A 392 4.50 11.25 -17.80
N SER A 393 5.73 10.86 -18.09
CA SER A 393 6.75 10.49 -17.10
C SER A 393 8.11 10.71 -17.75
N ASP A 394 9.05 11.25 -16.98
CA ASP A 394 10.44 11.48 -17.38
C ASP A 394 11.23 10.17 -17.63
N PHE A 395 10.62 9.00 -17.39
CA PHE A 395 11.24 7.67 -17.48
C PHE A 395 10.31 6.61 -18.10
N LYS A 396 9.71 6.87 -19.26
CA LYS A 396 8.88 5.89 -20.00
C LYS A 396 9.72 4.91 -20.82
N SER A 397 10.64 4.32 -20.10
CA SER A 397 11.72 3.47 -20.52
C SER A 397 11.56 2.25 -19.61
N GLY A 398 10.97 1.18 -20.16
CA GLY A 398 10.49 0.07 -19.35
C GLY A 398 10.49 -1.20 -20.17
N TYR A 399 11.31 -2.15 -19.74
CA TYR A 399 11.31 -3.52 -20.24
C TYR A 399 10.38 -4.37 -19.37
N MET A 400 10.03 -5.57 -19.82
CA MET A 400 9.47 -6.59 -18.93
C MET A 400 10.46 -6.92 -17.82
N ASN A 401 10.29 -6.31 -16.64
CA ASN A 401 11.18 -6.53 -15.51
C ASN A 401 10.68 -7.72 -14.67
N ASP A 402 11.29 -8.88 -14.90
CA ASP A 402 11.01 -10.12 -14.17
C ASP A 402 11.25 -10.00 -12.64
N GLU A 403 12.17 -9.14 -12.19
CA GLU A 403 12.44 -8.91 -10.76
C GLU A 403 11.26 -8.23 -10.05
N ASN A 404 10.42 -7.53 -10.83
CA ASN A 404 9.27 -6.78 -10.36
C ASN A 404 7.95 -7.42 -10.84
N TYR A 405 7.93 -8.73 -11.12
CA TYR A 405 6.68 -9.43 -11.42
C TYR A 405 5.91 -9.73 -10.12
N THR A 406 4.60 -9.49 -10.14
CA THR A 406 3.69 -9.82 -9.02
C THR A 406 2.49 -10.61 -9.52
N GLU A 407 1.87 -11.40 -8.65
CA GLU A 407 0.73 -12.23 -9.05
C GLU A 407 -0.51 -11.41 -9.40
N ASP A 408 -0.72 -10.28 -8.72
CA ASP A 408 -1.87 -9.41 -8.87
C ASP A 408 -1.73 -8.41 -10.04
N MET A 409 -0.52 -7.91 -10.32
CA MET A 409 -0.29 -6.88 -11.34
C MET A 409 0.44 -7.38 -12.59
N GLY A 410 0.88 -8.65 -12.62
CA GLY A 410 1.77 -9.16 -13.65
C GLY A 410 3.12 -8.45 -13.64
N TRP A 411 3.67 -8.13 -14.82
CA TRP A 411 4.80 -7.19 -14.90
C TRP A 411 4.37 -5.81 -14.42
N ILE A 412 4.97 -5.34 -13.32
CA ILE A 412 4.66 -4.03 -12.75
C ILE A 412 4.81 -2.96 -13.83
N SER A 413 3.71 -2.26 -14.07
CA SER A 413 3.65 -1.02 -14.81
C SER A 413 2.69 -0.09 -14.07
N ASP A 414 2.93 1.23 -14.12
CA ASP A 414 2.03 2.25 -13.57
C ASP A 414 0.70 2.32 -14.35
N SER A 415 -0.03 1.20 -14.40
CA SER A 415 -1.17 0.94 -15.26
C SER A 415 -2.35 1.84 -14.90
N LYS A 416 -2.91 2.50 -15.92
CA LYS A 416 -4.14 3.32 -15.87
C LYS A 416 -4.15 4.40 -14.78
N THR A 417 -2.99 4.89 -14.36
CA THR A 417 -2.89 5.93 -13.32
C THR A 417 -3.02 7.34 -13.89
N ASN A 418 -2.50 7.59 -15.09
CA ASN A 418 -2.45 8.91 -15.74
C ASN A 418 -2.72 8.82 -17.25
N GLU A 419 -3.82 8.21 -17.66
CA GLU A 419 -4.17 8.04 -19.07
C GLU A 419 -4.10 9.35 -19.89
N ASN A 420 -3.35 9.33 -21.00
CA ASN A 420 -3.08 10.47 -21.88
C ASN A 420 -3.07 10.06 -23.35
N TYR A 421 -4.19 9.49 -23.79
CA TYR A 421 -4.42 9.09 -25.17
C TYR A 421 -5.82 9.50 -25.63
N VAL A 422 -6.06 9.40 -26.94
CA VAL A 422 -7.39 9.52 -27.55
C VAL A 422 -7.48 8.54 -28.73
N ILE A 423 -8.66 7.97 -28.94
CA ILE A 423 -8.93 7.12 -30.10
C ILE A 423 -9.20 8.01 -31.31
N LEU A 424 -8.43 7.81 -32.37
CA LEU A 424 -8.68 8.39 -33.67
C LEU A 424 -9.45 7.36 -34.52
N GLU A 425 -10.66 7.72 -34.95
CA GLU A 425 -11.53 6.88 -35.78
C GLU A 425 -10.76 6.32 -36.97
N ASP A 426 -10.94 5.02 -37.26
CA ASP A 426 -10.17 4.31 -38.28
C ASP A 426 -10.31 4.94 -39.67
N GLY A 427 -11.44 5.58 -39.96
CA GLY A 427 -11.65 6.35 -41.19
C GLY A 427 -10.69 7.52 -41.34
N LEU A 428 -10.41 8.25 -40.26
CA LEU A 428 -9.43 9.34 -40.24
C LEU A 428 -8.00 8.81 -40.15
N MET A 429 -7.78 7.77 -39.33
CA MET A 429 -6.49 7.09 -39.19
C MET A 429 -5.96 6.57 -40.53
N ASN A 430 -6.85 6.17 -41.44
CA ASN A 430 -6.52 5.65 -42.75
C ASN A 430 -6.74 6.66 -43.90
N SER A 431 -7.02 7.94 -43.63
CA SER A 431 -7.21 8.97 -44.66
C SER A 431 -5.92 9.78 -44.89
N PRO A 432 -5.29 9.67 -46.08
CA PRO A 432 -4.14 10.49 -46.43
C PRO A 432 -4.45 11.98 -46.49
N GLU A 433 -5.63 12.33 -47.02
CA GLU A 433 -6.05 13.72 -47.18
C GLU A 433 -6.25 14.40 -45.83
N TRP A 434 -6.88 13.69 -44.88
CA TRP A 434 -7.06 14.20 -43.53
C TRP A 434 -5.71 14.36 -42.81
N LEU A 435 -4.83 13.36 -42.89
CA LEU A 435 -3.55 13.41 -42.19
C LEU A 435 -2.68 14.56 -42.73
N GLU A 436 -2.62 14.71 -44.05
CA GLU A 436 -1.89 15.80 -44.70
C GLU A 436 -2.46 17.17 -44.29
N PHE A 437 -3.79 17.31 -44.28
CA PHE A 437 -4.45 18.52 -43.80
C PHE A 437 -4.12 18.80 -42.33
N ALA A 438 -4.18 17.78 -41.47
CA ALA A 438 -3.94 17.90 -40.04
C ALA A 438 -2.50 18.34 -39.73
N LEU A 439 -1.52 17.78 -40.45
CA LEU A 439 -0.10 18.15 -40.33
C LEU A 439 0.15 19.58 -40.84
N LYS A 440 -0.32 19.91 -42.05
CA LYS A 440 -0.11 21.24 -42.66
C LYS A 440 -0.75 22.38 -41.87
N ASN A 441 -1.83 22.12 -41.14
CA ASN A 441 -2.53 23.10 -40.33
C ASN A 441 -2.18 23.04 -38.82
N GLY A 442 -1.23 22.19 -38.42
CA GLY A 442 -0.80 22.07 -37.02
C GLY A 442 -1.88 21.56 -36.06
N ILE A 443 -2.86 20.81 -36.57
CA ILE A 443 -3.90 20.15 -35.75
C ILE A 443 -3.28 19.02 -34.94
N ILE A 444 -2.30 18.35 -35.53
CA ILE A 444 -1.51 17.30 -34.91
C ILE A 444 -0.01 17.57 -35.11
N THR A 445 0.80 17.00 -34.24
CA THR A 445 2.26 16.89 -34.39
C THR A 445 2.67 15.43 -34.43
N ILE A 446 3.92 15.17 -34.81
CA ILE A 446 4.49 13.82 -34.83
C ILE A 446 5.56 13.72 -33.75
N GLU A 447 5.49 12.66 -32.96
CA GLU A 447 6.60 12.20 -32.11
C GLU A 447 7.28 11.02 -32.80
N GLN A 448 8.60 11.04 -32.89
CA GLN A 448 9.41 9.90 -33.32
C GLN A 448 10.05 9.23 -32.10
N VAL A 449 10.00 7.91 -32.09
CA VAL A 449 10.71 7.09 -31.10
C VAL A 449 12.22 7.16 -31.36
N GLN A 450 12.98 7.68 -30.39
CA GLN A 450 14.44 7.65 -30.42
C GLN A 450 14.95 6.34 -29.81
N PHE A 451 15.66 5.55 -30.61
CA PHE A 451 16.27 4.29 -30.22
C PHE A 451 17.58 4.54 -29.45
N SER A 452 17.84 3.74 -28.41
CA SER A 452 19.18 3.60 -27.84
C SER A 452 20.07 2.81 -28.82
N ASN A 453 21.40 2.82 -28.62
CA ASN A 453 22.28 2.04 -29.51
C ASN A 453 21.95 0.54 -29.39
N PRO A 454 21.83 -0.20 -30.51
CA PRO A 454 21.52 -1.63 -30.48
C PRO A 454 22.59 -2.43 -29.72
N THR A 455 22.15 -3.46 -29.00
CA THR A 455 22.98 -4.41 -28.24
C THR A 455 22.90 -5.81 -28.86
N GLU A 456 23.76 -6.76 -28.45
CA GLU A 456 23.72 -8.15 -28.97
C GLU A 456 22.38 -8.86 -28.73
N GLU A 457 21.55 -8.40 -27.79
CA GLU A 457 20.23 -8.98 -27.44
C GLU A 457 19.01 -8.20 -28.01
N GLY A 458 19.21 -7.09 -28.75
CA GLY A 458 18.08 -6.31 -29.29
C GLY A 458 18.42 -5.03 -30.05
N MET A 459 17.45 -4.50 -30.82
CA MET A 459 17.65 -3.42 -31.81
C MET A 459 17.75 -1.99 -31.25
N GLY A 460 17.86 -1.79 -29.92
CA GLY A 460 17.92 -0.45 -29.31
C GLY A 460 16.55 0.14 -28.93
N LEU A 461 15.52 -0.69 -28.81
CA LEU A 461 14.18 -0.32 -28.38
C LEU A 461 14.01 -0.31 -26.84
N ALA A 462 15.04 -0.71 -26.10
CA ALA A 462 15.08 -0.53 -24.65
C ALA A 462 15.26 0.97 -24.37
N ASP A 463 14.37 1.50 -23.54
CA ASP A 463 14.45 2.87 -23.02
C ASP A 463 14.28 4.01 -24.04
N VAL A 464 13.29 3.89 -24.92
CA VAL A 464 13.05 4.89 -25.97
C VAL A 464 12.50 6.21 -25.42
N THR A 465 12.86 7.31 -26.07
CA THR A 465 12.28 8.63 -25.80
C THR A 465 11.42 9.07 -26.97
N TRP A 466 10.16 9.42 -26.72
CA TRP A 466 9.28 10.03 -27.72
C TRP A 466 9.70 11.49 -27.91
N THR A 467 10.22 11.82 -29.08
CA THR A 467 10.71 13.16 -29.39
C THR A 467 9.86 13.81 -30.47
N SER A 468 9.33 15.00 -30.18
CA SER A 468 8.62 15.80 -31.18
C SER A 468 9.52 16.13 -32.37
N ILE A 469 9.03 15.90 -33.58
CA ILE A 469 9.72 16.18 -34.84
C ILE A 469 8.78 16.87 -35.82
N GLU A 470 9.27 17.86 -36.55
CA GLU A 470 8.51 18.49 -37.64
C GLU A 470 8.34 17.49 -38.78
N TYR A 471 7.12 17.36 -39.32
CA TYR A 471 6.85 16.37 -40.37
C TYR A 471 7.71 16.58 -41.63
N THR A 472 8.13 17.82 -41.91
CA THR A 472 9.03 18.18 -43.01
C THR A 472 10.48 17.72 -42.80
N SER A 473 10.86 17.37 -41.58
CA SER A 473 12.18 16.83 -41.23
C SER A 473 12.22 15.31 -41.21
N ILE A 474 11.08 14.63 -41.35
CA ILE A 474 10.99 13.17 -41.34
C ILE A 474 11.46 12.62 -42.69
N THR A 475 12.52 11.83 -42.69
CA THR A 475 13.10 11.23 -43.91
C THR A 475 12.19 10.20 -44.58
N ASP A 476 11.28 9.62 -43.80
CA ASP A 476 10.33 8.62 -44.26
C ASP A 476 9.08 9.27 -44.88
N ILE A 477 8.95 10.60 -44.84
CA ILE A 477 7.88 11.32 -45.51
C ILE A 477 8.46 11.98 -46.77
N SER A 478 7.79 11.79 -47.90
CA SER A 478 8.17 12.42 -49.17
C SER A 478 6.98 13.08 -49.82
N GLU A 479 7.19 14.29 -50.34
CA GLU A 479 6.22 14.97 -51.19
C GLU A 479 6.41 14.54 -52.64
N GLN A 480 5.35 14.07 -53.29
CA GLN A 480 5.37 13.58 -54.67
C GLN A 480 4.21 14.16 -55.47
N SER A 481 4.32 14.16 -56.80
CA SER A 481 3.23 14.58 -57.68
C SER A 481 2.01 13.66 -57.52
N ASN A 482 0.81 14.25 -57.43
CA ASN A 482 -0.43 13.48 -57.34
C ASN A 482 -0.82 12.90 -58.70
N GLU A 483 -0.28 11.73 -59.04
CA GLU A 483 -0.49 11.09 -60.35
C GLU A 483 -1.96 10.80 -60.66
N VAL A 484 -2.79 10.53 -59.63
CA VAL A 484 -4.23 10.30 -59.79
C VAL A 484 -4.94 11.59 -60.19
N ALA A 485 -4.67 12.70 -59.50
CA ALA A 485 -5.22 14.01 -59.84
C ALA A 485 -4.76 14.46 -61.23
N ARG A 486 -3.46 14.27 -61.55
CA ARG A 486 -2.88 14.56 -62.87
C ARG A 486 -3.55 13.77 -63.98
N THR A 487 -3.67 12.46 -63.83
CA THR A 487 -4.31 11.59 -64.84
C THR A 487 -5.78 11.98 -65.06
N LYS A 488 -6.51 12.24 -63.98
CA LYS A 488 -7.92 12.67 -64.06
C LYS A 488 -8.06 14.02 -64.76
N ALA A 489 -7.19 14.97 -64.45
CA ALA A 489 -7.17 16.29 -65.07
C ALA A 489 -6.77 16.21 -66.55
N GLU A 490 -5.79 15.37 -66.91
CA GLU A 490 -5.37 15.15 -68.30
C GLU A 490 -6.53 14.60 -69.15
N VAL A 491 -7.26 13.60 -68.65
CA VAL A 491 -8.44 13.04 -69.34
C VAL A 491 -9.52 14.11 -69.53
N LYS A 492 -9.81 14.90 -68.49
CA LYS A 492 -10.79 15.99 -68.56
C LYS A 492 -10.38 17.05 -69.59
N TYR A 493 -9.13 17.51 -69.52
CA TYR A 493 -8.57 18.51 -70.42
C TYR A 493 -8.63 18.05 -71.89
N ASN A 494 -8.17 16.84 -72.17
CA ASN A 494 -8.21 16.27 -73.53
C ASN A 494 -9.64 16.10 -74.05
N THR A 495 -10.60 15.81 -73.17
CA THR A 495 -12.02 15.71 -73.54
C THR A 495 -12.59 17.10 -73.84
N ALA A 496 -12.36 18.06 -72.96
CA ALA A 496 -12.80 19.45 -73.13
C ALA A 496 -12.23 20.08 -74.41
N LEU A 497 -10.94 19.89 -74.68
CA LEU A 497 -10.31 20.36 -75.91
C LEU A 497 -10.98 19.78 -77.16
N LYS A 498 -11.23 18.48 -77.21
CA LYS A 498 -11.90 17.85 -78.36
C LYS A 498 -13.30 18.43 -78.60
N GLU A 499 -14.06 18.65 -77.53
CA GLU A 499 -15.39 19.26 -77.63
C GLU A 499 -15.33 20.71 -78.09
N ILE A 500 -14.36 21.48 -77.59
CA ILE A 500 -14.13 22.87 -77.97
C ILE A 500 -13.70 22.95 -79.44
N GLU A 501 -12.71 22.17 -79.87
CA GLU A 501 -12.24 22.10 -81.26
C GLU A 501 -13.38 21.71 -82.22
N ALA A 502 -14.22 20.75 -81.83
CA ALA A 502 -15.38 20.34 -82.63
C ALA A 502 -16.39 21.50 -82.78
N LYS A 503 -16.69 22.22 -81.70
CA LYS A 503 -17.57 23.40 -81.73
C LYS A 503 -16.95 24.57 -82.50
N ASP A 504 -15.66 24.81 -82.36
CA ASP A 504 -14.95 25.86 -83.07
C ASP A 504 -15.00 25.64 -84.59
N LYS A 505 -14.74 24.40 -85.01
CA LYS A 505 -14.86 23.98 -86.41
C LYS A 505 -16.29 24.09 -86.95
N GLN A 506 -17.29 23.79 -86.12
CA GLN A 506 -18.69 23.99 -86.47
C GLN A 506 -18.98 25.49 -86.68
N TYR A 507 -18.56 26.34 -85.75
CA TYR A 507 -18.72 27.79 -85.86
C TYR A 507 -18.00 28.38 -87.07
N ASP A 508 -16.80 27.89 -87.42
CA ASP A 508 -16.10 28.31 -88.65
C ASP A 508 -16.86 27.94 -89.92
N THR A 509 -17.45 26.73 -89.93
CA THR A 509 -18.28 26.28 -91.05
C THR A 509 -19.55 27.15 -91.17
N ASP A 510 -20.20 27.44 -90.05
CA ASP A 510 -21.40 28.27 -90.00
C ASP A 510 -21.11 29.72 -90.42
N LEU A 511 -20.01 30.31 -89.96
CA LEU A 511 -19.57 31.65 -90.38
C LEU A 511 -19.31 31.72 -91.89
N LYS A 512 -18.63 30.70 -92.44
CA LYS A 512 -18.36 30.63 -93.89
C LYS A 512 -19.65 30.49 -94.71
N ASN A 513 -20.62 29.71 -94.22
CA ASN A 513 -21.92 29.59 -94.85
C ASN A 513 -22.70 30.91 -94.80
N LEU A 514 -22.71 31.58 -93.65
CA LEU A 514 -23.36 32.90 -93.49
C LEU A 514 -22.73 33.96 -94.40
N ASP A 515 -21.40 33.96 -94.56
CA ASP A 515 -20.68 34.88 -95.45
C ASP A 515 -21.00 34.61 -96.93
N THR A 516 -21.09 33.33 -97.31
CA THR A 516 -21.51 32.91 -98.66
C THR A 516 -22.96 33.35 -98.94
N GLU A 517 -23.86 33.15 -97.98
CA GLU A 517 -25.26 33.59 -98.07
C GLU A 517 -25.35 35.12 -98.14
N HIS A 518 -24.60 35.84 -97.31
CA HIS A 518 -24.55 37.31 -97.30
C HIS A 518 -24.10 37.82 -98.66
N SER A 519 -23.00 37.30 -99.21
CA SER A 519 -22.50 37.66 -100.54
C SER A 519 -23.51 37.40 -101.66
N ALA A 520 -24.23 36.28 -101.61
CA ALA A 520 -25.28 35.95 -102.56
C ALA A 520 -26.47 36.91 -102.46
N LEU A 521 -26.92 37.21 -101.23
CA LEU A 521 -28.01 38.15 -100.97
C LEU A 521 -27.63 39.58 -101.34
N GLN A 522 -26.40 39.99 -101.10
CA GLN A 522 -25.87 41.30 -101.50
C GLN A 522 -25.86 41.44 -103.02
N THR A 523 -25.43 40.40 -103.73
CA THR A 523 -25.49 40.37 -105.21
C THR A 523 -26.93 40.45 -105.72
N GLU A 524 -27.86 39.73 -105.09
CA GLU A 524 -29.29 39.79 -105.41
C GLU A 524 -29.87 41.18 -105.15
N TYR A 525 -29.53 41.78 -104.01
CA TYR A 525 -29.90 43.13 -103.62
C TYR A 525 -29.46 44.17 -104.66
N ASP A 526 -28.18 44.15 -105.05
CA ASP A 526 -27.62 45.10 -106.01
C ASP A 526 -28.23 44.94 -107.42
N SER A 527 -28.53 43.71 -107.82
CA SER A 527 -29.22 43.41 -109.09
C SER A 527 -30.66 43.96 -109.12
N ILE A 528 -31.41 43.76 -108.03
CA ILE A 528 -32.79 44.27 -107.91
C ILE A 528 -32.78 45.79 -107.83
N LYS A 529 -31.89 46.37 -107.01
CA LYS A 529 -31.71 47.81 -106.90
C LYS A 529 -31.42 48.44 -108.25
N SER A 530 -30.45 47.91 -109.00
CA SER A 530 -30.14 48.37 -110.37
C SER A 530 -31.36 48.30 -111.31
N THR A 531 -32.17 47.25 -111.19
CA THR A 531 -33.39 47.09 -112.01
C THR A 531 -34.46 48.13 -111.64
N ILE A 532 -34.63 48.40 -110.34
CA ILE A 532 -35.53 49.45 -109.85
C ILE A 532 -35.04 50.82 -110.34
N ASP A 533 -33.75 51.15 -110.17
CA ASP A 533 -33.15 52.41 -110.59
C ASP A 533 -33.36 52.65 -112.10
N LYS A 534 -33.10 51.64 -112.94
CA LYS A 534 -33.35 51.71 -114.39
C LYS A 534 -34.83 51.92 -114.72
N ASN A 535 -35.75 51.33 -113.97
CA ASN A 535 -37.19 51.52 -114.17
C ASN A 535 -37.65 52.91 -113.74
N VAL A 536 -37.09 53.45 -112.66
CA VAL A 536 -37.32 54.83 -112.21
C VAL A 536 -36.80 55.81 -113.26
N GLU A 537 -35.58 55.64 -113.77
CA GLU A 537 -35.01 56.45 -114.85
C GLU A 537 -35.85 56.42 -116.13
N ARG A 538 -36.30 55.23 -116.55
CA ARG A 538 -37.18 55.09 -117.73
C ARG A 538 -38.52 55.78 -117.52
N SER A 539 -39.11 55.64 -116.33
CA SER A 539 -40.35 56.31 -116.00
C SER A 539 -40.15 57.83 -116.01
N PHE A 540 -39.08 58.33 -115.41
CA PHE A 540 -38.74 59.76 -115.41
C PHE A 540 -38.57 60.32 -116.82
N LYS A 541 -37.83 59.61 -117.70
CA LYS A 541 -37.67 59.98 -119.12
C LYS A 541 -38.97 59.94 -119.93
N ALA A 542 -39.96 59.14 -119.54
CA ALA A 542 -41.24 59.05 -120.22
C ALA A 542 -42.21 60.18 -119.81
N PHE A 543 -41.95 60.85 -118.68
CA PHE A 543 -42.76 61.95 -118.14
C PHE A 543 -42.04 63.32 -118.16
N SER A 544 -40.80 63.37 -118.69
CA SER A 544 -40.04 64.58 -119.03
C SER A 544 -40.11 64.83 -120.54
#